data_AF-A0A7Y0P9Y7-F1
#
_entry.id   AF-A0A7Y0P9Y7-F1
#
_cell.length_a   1.000
_cell.length_b   1.000
_cell.length_c   1.000
_cell.angle_alpha   90.00
_cell.angle_beta   90.00
_cell.angle_gamma   90.00
#
_symmetry.space_group_name_H-M   'P 1'
#
loop_
_entity.id
_entity.type
_entity.pdbx_description
1 polymer ?
#
loop_
_entity_poly.entity_id
_entity_poly.type
_entity_poly.pdbx_seq_one_letter_code
_entity_poly.pdbx_strand_id
1 'polypeptide(L)'
;MGTRRVGGMFLAVFTLLGFASCSGRPVALPVAARPPMPVAAAARPPENYPVGLRVLRLQRGQHRPLPTMVFYPAMSMLAVGLGPTTGLPPALGRFPLVLYSHGLSGSPQRVAATLAGWAAAGYVVAAPSYPYTHEFTRDYRRWDIVNQPDDARYVIKRMLRLAATPDDPLAGHIDINHIGAVGHSAGGYTTSGLFVKGHDPRLRSGVILSGWRAPGAFAGPPARMLFLQGTADPVVPMAKSRAAYARVPWPKSYVVLQGVSHANYLRPGQLGYRLMDPAVLRFLNETLKGF
;
A
#
# COMPACT_ATOMS: atom_id res chain seq x y z
N MET A 1 31.19 -86.20 48.60
CA MET A 1 31.14 -85.22 49.71
C MET A 1 30.03 -84.22 49.42
N GLY A 2 28.98 -84.23 50.25
CA GLY A 2 27.81 -83.30 50.35
C GLY A 2 27.09 -82.91 49.06
N THR A 3 26.05 -83.56 48.51
CA THR A 3 24.66 -83.88 48.99
C THR A 3 23.98 -82.69 49.66
N ARG A 4 22.88 -82.08 49.15
CA ARG A 4 21.51 -82.59 48.92
C ARG A 4 20.69 -81.54 48.12
N ARG A 5 19.93 -81.91 47.08
CA ARG A 5 18.45 -82.18 47.02
C ARG A 5 17.56 -81.00 47.47
N VAL A 6 16.37 -80.69 46.93
CA VAL A 6 15.47 -81.17 45.86
C VAL A 6 14.36 -80.11 45.76
N GLY A 7 13.76 -79.91 44.57
CA GLY A 7 12.31 -79.75 44.31
C GLY A 7 11.51 -78.72 45.13
N GLY A 8 10.79 -77.78 44.55
CA GLY A 8 9.76 -78.01 43.55
C GLY A 8 8.39 -77.64 44.15
N MET A 9 7.61 -76.93 43.34
CA MET A 9 6.14 -76.80 43.38
C MET A 9 5.46 -75.72 44.25
N PHE A 10 4.66 -74.95 43.52
CA PHE A 10 3.52 -74.11 43.88
C PHE A 10 2.60 -74.70 44.96
N LEU A 11 1.93 -73.83 45.75
CA LEU A 11 0.53 -73.41 45.54
C LEU A 11 0.01 -72.55 46.72
N ALA A 12 -0.82 -71.54 46.39
CA ALA A 12 -2.04 -71.07 47.09
C ALA A 12 -1.94 -70.54 48.54
N VAL A 13 -2.77 -69.61 49.05
CA VAL A 13 -3.96 -68.85 48.58
C VAL A 13 -4.19 -67.72 49.60
N PHE A 14 -4.84 -66.64 49.14
CA PHE A 14 -5.62 -65.56 49.79
C PHE A 14 -5.92 -65.68 51.31
N THR A 15 -6.10 -64.63 52.11
CA THR A 15 -6.89 -63.39 51.94
C THR A 15 -6.71 -62.55 53.21
N LEU A 16 -6.83 -61.21 53.13
CA LEU A 16 -7.65 -60.33 54.01
C LEU A 16 -7.10 -58.89 53.99
N LEU A 17 -7.94 -57.97 53.51
CA LEU A 17 -7.74 -56.53 53.63
C LEU A 17 -8.11 -56.08 55.04
N GLY A 18 -7.22 -55.28 55.65
CA GLY A 18 -7.47 -54.44 56.81
C GLY A 18 -6.82 -53.08 56.59
N PHE A 19 -7.58 -52.02 56.87
CA PHE A 19 -7.27 -50.61 56.60
C PHE A 19 -5.94 -50.13 57.23
N ALA A 20 -5.17 -49.35 56.47
CA ALA A 20 -4.15 -48.46 57.00
C ALA A 20 -4.08 -47.16 56.18
N SER A 21 -4.22 -46.05 56.88
CA SER A 21 -4.12 -44.69 56.39
C SER A 21 -2.75 -44.41 55.81
N CYS A 22 -2.69 -43.76 54.64
CA CYS A 22 -1.47 -43.17 54.09
C CYS A 22 -1.76 -41.76 53.60
N SER A 23 -1.08 -40.80 54.24
CA SER A 23 -0.95 -39.41 53.85
C SER A 23 -0.44 -39.28 52.41
N GLY A 24 -1.32 -38.92 51.48
CA GLY A 24 -0.99 -38.52 50.12
C GLY A 24 -1.20 -37.02 49.94
N ARG A 25 -0.13 -36.28 49.62
CA ARG A 25 -0.21 -34.87 49.20
C ARG A 25 -1.16 -34.80 47.98
N PRO A 26 -2.04 -33.77 47.86
CA PRO A 26 -2.85 -33.62 46.67
C PRO A 26 -1.93 -33.42 45.46
N VAL A 27 -1.91 -34.41 44.57
CA VAL A 27 -1.33 -34.27 43.24
C VAL A 27 -2.24 -33.32 42.47
N ALA A 28 -1.78 -32.08 42.28
CA ALA A 28 -2.43 -31.17 41.35
C ALA A 28 -2.38 -31.79 39.96
N LEU A 29 -3.54 -32.12 39.41
CA LEU A 29 -3.66 -32.50 38.00
C LEU A 29 -3.13 -31.34 37.15
N PRO A 30 -2.30 -31.59 36.13
CA PRO A 30 -1.88 -30.53 35.23
C PRO A 30 -3.14 -29.99 34.55
N VAL A 31 -3.48 -28.74 34.83
CA VAL A 31 -4.43 -27.98 34.02
C VAL A 31 -3.83 -27.96 32.62
N ALA A 32 -4.42 -28.71 31.69
CA ALA A 32 -4.03 -28.66 30.30
C ALA A 32 -4.07 -27.19 29.87
N ALA A 33 -2.89 -26.63 29.54
CA ALA A 33 -2.80 -25.29 29.02
C ALA A 33 -3.73 -25.22 27.81
N ARG A 34 -4.73 -24.33 27.85
CA ARG A 34 -5.52 -24.00 26.67
C ARG A 34 -4.52 -23.69 25.56
N PRO A 35 -4.62 -24.32 24.37
CA PRO A 35 -3.81 -23.89 23.25
C PRO A 35 -4.02 -22.38 23.08
N PRO A 36 -2.97 -21.59 22.81
CA PRO A 36 -3.16 -20.18 22.52
C PRO A 36 -4.20 -20.10 21.41
N MET A 37 -5.27 -19.34 21.65
CA MET A 37 -6.24 -19.09 20.59
C MET A 37 -5.45 -18.60 19.38
N PRO A 38 -5.69 -19.12 18.17
CA PRO A 38 -5.10 -18.52 16.99
C PRO A 38 -5.47 -17.05 17.06
N VAL A 39 -4.45 -16.18 17.13
CA VAL A 39 -4.66 -14.75 16.91
C VAL A 39 -5.39 -14.72 15.59
N ALA A 40 -6.67 -14.36 15.61
CA ALA A 40 -7.48 -14.34 14.41
C ALA A 40 -6.68 -13.53 13.39
N ALA A 41 -6.24 -14.19 12.31
CA ALA A 41 -5.71 -13.47 11.16
C ALA A 41 -6.77 -12.42 10.87
N ALA A 42 -6.41 -11.14 11.03
CA ALA A 42 -7.35 -10.04 10.93
C ALA A 42 -8.19 -10.28 9.67
N ALA A 43 -9.50 -10.42 9.85
CA ALA A 43 -10.41 -10.67 8.74
C ALA A 43 -10.07 -9.67 7.63
N ARG A 44 -9.79 -10.19 6.43
CA ARG A 44 -9.42 -9.37 5.28
C ARG A 44 -10.49 -8.28 5.15
N PRO A 45 -10.14 -6.99 5.31
CA PRO A 45 -11.15 -5.94 5.22
C PRO A 45 -11.89 -6.04 3.89
N PRO A 46 -13.15 -5.60 3.81
CA PRO A 46 -13.83 -5.53 2.52
C PRO A 46 -12.96 -4.69 1.57
N GLU A 47 -12.50 -5.28 0.47
CA GLU A 47 -11.71 -4.58 -0.56
C GLU A 47 -12.58 -3.64 -1.42
N ASN A 48 -13.69 -3.14 -0.85
CA ASN A 48 -14.63 -2.27 -1.51
C ASN A 48 -15.28 -1.30 -0.50
N TYR A 49 -14.45 -0.45 0.10
CA TYR A 49 -14.91 0.62 0.99
C TYR A 49 -15.70 1.67 0.21
N PRO A 50 -16.74 2.28 0.82
CA PRO A 50 -17.18 3.62 0.43
C PRO A 50 -15.98 4.58 0.40
N VAL A 51 -16.02 5.57 -0.48
CA VAL A 51 -14.88 6.48 -0.67
C VAL A 51 -15.22 7.87 -0.18
N GLY A 52 -14.46 8.33 0.80
CA GLY A 52 -14.44 9.72 1.22
C GLY A 52 -13.54 10.55 0.32
N LEU A 53 -13.90 11.82 0.12
CA LEU A 53 -13.10 12.82 -0.59
C LEU A 53 -12.88 14.05 0.28
N ARG A 54 -11.64 14.53 0.33
CA ARG A 54 -11.29 15.82 0.92
C ARG A 54 -10.36 16.57 -0.02
N VAL A 55 -10.55 17.87 -0.16
CA VAL A 55 -9.62 18.73 -0.93
C VAL A 55 -8.82 19.58 0.05
N LEU A 56 -7.53 19.32 0.14
CA LEU A 56 -6.61 20.08 0.97
C LEU A 56 -6.06 21.27 0.18
N ARG A 57 -6.06 22.45 0.79
CA ARG A 57 -5.42 23.66 0.24
C ARG A 57 -3.97 23.73 0.72
N LEU A 58 -3.12 22.84 0.22
CA LEU A 58 -1.69 22.85 0.55
C LEU A 58 -0.95 23.91 -0.26
N GLN A 59 0.19 24.38 0.27
CA GLN A 59 1.00 25.42 -0.37
C GLN A 59 2.47 25.24 0.04
N ARG A 60 3.39 25.15 -0.93
CA ARG A 60 4.84 25.01 -0.70
C ARG A 60 5.54 26.35 -0.95
N GLY A 61 5.55 27.22 0.06
CA GLY A 61 6.05 28.59 -0.09
C GLY A 61 5.03 29.51 -0.77
N GLN A 62 5.33 30.80 -0.85
CA GLN A 62 4.32 31.83 -1.13
C GLN A 62 3.64 31.71 -2.50
N HIS A 63 4.32 31.21 -3.53
CA HIS A 63 3.80 31.19 -4.90
C HIS A 63 3.59 29.78 -5.46
N ARG A 64 3.46 28.76 -4.60
CA ARG A 64 3.34 27.37 -5.04
C ARG A 64 2.14 26.65 -4.42
N PRO A 65 0.91 26.98 -4.86
CA PRO A 65 -0.28 26.28 -4.40
C PRO A 65 -0.24 24.82 -4.88
N LEU A 66 -0.62 23.90 -3.99
CA LEU A 66 -0.72 22.46 -4.24
C LEU A 66 -2.08 21.93 -3.77
N PRO A 67 -3.21 22.37 -4.37
CA PRO A 67 -4.50 21.78 -4.06
C PRO A 67 -4.42 20.26 -4.23
N THR A 68 -4.77 19.51 -3.18
CA THR A 68 -4.57 18.07 -3.14
C THR A 68 -5.90 17.39 -2.89
N MET A 69 -6.36 16.60 -3.86
CA MET A 69 -7.49 15.69 -3.65
C MET A 69 -7.00 14.50 -2.83
N VAL A 70 -7.69 14.20 -1.74
CA VAL A 70 -7.42 13.05 -0.87
C VAL A 70 -8.64 12.15 -0.91
N PHE A 71 -8.47 10.97 -1.49
CA PHE A 71 -9.45 9.89 -1.47
C PHE A 71 -9.08 8.94 -0.34
N TYR A 72 -10.05 8.49 0.45
CA TYR A 72 -9.78 7.61 1.58
C TYR A 72 -10.92 6.61 1.79
N PRO A 73 -10.63 5.43 2.37
CA PRO A 73 -11.67 4.49 2.78
C PRO A 73 -12.55 5.14 3.82
N ALA A 74 -13.87 5.10 3.62
CA ALA A 74 -14.85 5.74 4.48
C ALA A 74 -15.82 4.72 5.11
N MET A 75 -16.42 5.09 6.22
CA MET A 75 -17.45 4.31 6.90
C MET A 75 -18.83 4.86 6.54
N SER A 76 -19.53 4.22 5.61
CA SER A 76 -20.94 4.51 5.31
C SER A 76 -21.60 3.36 4.54
N MET A 77 -22.58 2.69 5.15
CA MET A 77 -23.33 1.62 4.49
C MET A 77 -24.19 2.13 3.32
N LEU A 78 -24.59 3.40 3.36
CA LEU A 78 -25.42 4.04 2.33
C LEU A 78 -24.61 4.54 1.12
N ALA A 79 -23.28 4.63 1.25
CA ALA A 79 -22.41 5.15 0.19
C ALA A 79 -21.58 4.07 -0.52
N VAL A 80 -21.82 2.79 -0.22
CA VAL A 80 -21.17 1.68 -0.93
C VAL A 80 -21.56 1.72 -2.40
N GLY A 81 -20.55 1.66 -3.30
CA GLY A 81 -20.78 1.70 -4.75
C GLY A 81 -21.15 3.07 -5.33
N LEU A 82 -21.27 4.10 -4.47
CA LEU A 82 -21.40 5.48 -4.93
C LEU A 82 -20.02 6.07 -5.26
N GLY A 83 -20.03 7.20 -5.98
CA GLY A 83 -18.83 7.98 -6.23
C GLY A 83 -18.21 8.57 -4.95
N PRO A 84 -16.96 9.07 -5.04
CA PRO A 84 -16.27 9.67 -3.91
C PRO A 84 -17.06 10.84 -3.33
N THR A 85 -17.32 10.80 -2.02
CA THR A 85 -18.25 11.72 -1.33
C THR A 85 -17.52 12.55 -0.27
N THR A 86 -17.78 13.85 -0.23
CA THR A 86 -17.17 14.74 0.76
C THR A 86 -17.82 14.60 2.14
N GLY A 87 -17.02 14.72 3.20
CA GLY A 87 -17.54 14.77 4.58
C GLY A 87 -17.89 13.41 5.20
N LEU A 88 -17.59 12.29 4.52
CA LEU A 88 -17.74 10.98 5.13
C LEU A 88 -16.67 10.74 6.21
N PRO A 89 -17.02 10.11 7.35
CA PRO A 89 -16.01 9.70 8.33
C PRO A 89 -15.11 8.60 7.73
N PRO A 90 -13.79 8.59 8.03
CA PRO A 90 -12.92 7.51 7.58
C PRO A 90 -13.33 6.15 8.15
N ALA A 91 -13.02 5.09 7.41
CA ALA A 91 -13.16 3.73 7.89
C ALA A 91 -12.20 3.46 9.05
N LEU A 92 -12.59 2.57 9.95
CA LEU A 92 -11.72 2.11 11.02
C LEU A 92 -10.48 1.41 10.45
N GLY A 93 -9.31 1.70 11.04
CA GLY A 93 -8.03 1.12 10.65
C GLY A 93 -7.06 2.15 10.07
N ARG A 94 -5.86 1.67 9.76
CA ARG A 94 -4.77 2.43 9.12
C ARG A 94 -4.55 1.91 7.72
N PHE A 95 -4.53 2.82 6.75
CA PHE A 95 -4.40 2.47 5.34
C PHE A 95 -3.11 3.03 4.75
N PRO A 96 -2.37 2.26 3.93
CA PRO A 96 -1.18 2.75 3.26
C PRO A 96 -1.45 4.01 2.44
N LEU A 97 -0.48 4.92 2.42
CA LEU A 97 -0.53 6.16 1.67
C LEU A 97 -0.02 5.94 0.24
N VAL A 98 -0.78 6.37 -0.76
CA VAL A 98 -0.35 6.40 -2.16
C VAL A 98 -0.39 7.84 -2.65
N LEU A 99 0.76 8.37 -3.04
CA LEU A 99 0.81 9.64 -3.78
C LEU A 99 0.54 9.37 -5.27
N TYR A 100 -0.42 10.07 -5.88
CA TYR A 100 -0.62 10.04 -7.33
C TYR A 100 -0.17 11.35 -7.99
N SER A 101 0.71 11.25 -9.00
CA SER A 101 1.17 12.39 -9.79
C SER A 101 0.59 12.37 -11.21
N HIS A 102 -0.08 13.44 -11.62
CA HIS A 102 -0.63 13.58 -12.97
C HIS A 102 0.46 13.93 -14.01
N GLY A 103 0.18 13.66 -15.29
CA GLY A 103 1.02 14.09 -16.42
C GLY A 103 0.90 15.59 -16.73
N LEU A 104 1.71 16.10 -17.67
CA LEU A 104 1.58 17.49 -18.14
C LEU A 104 0.17 17.74 -18.70
N SER A 105 -0.42 18.88 -18.32
CA SER A 105 -1.81 19.25 -18.63
C SER A 105 -2.84 18.24 -18.16
N GLY A 106 -2.46 17.33 -17.26
CA GLY A 106 -3.37 16.40 -16.58
C GLY A 106 -3.92 16.99 -15.29
N SER A 107 -4.85 16.26 -14.65
CA SER A 107 -5.40 16.66 -13.37
C SER A 107 -5.91 15.44 -12.58
N PRO A 108 -5.89 15.47 -11.23
CA PRO A 108 -6.50 14.42 -10.41
C PRO A 108 -7.99 14.20 -10.73
N GLN A 109 -8.71 15.26 -11.10
CA GLN A 109 -10.13 15.22 -11.45
C GLN A 109 -10.40 14.29 -12.64
N ARG A 110 -9.52 14.29 -13.66
CA ARG A 110 -9.69 13.45 -14.86
C ARG A 110 -9.59 11.96 -14.56
N VAL A 111 -8.90 11.57 -13.49
CA VAL A 111 -8.69 10.17 -13.11
C VAL A 111 -9.34 9.82 -11.77
N ALA A 112 -10.26 10.66 -11.28
CA ALA A 112 -10.84 10.53 -9.95
C ALA A 112 -11.51 9.17 -9.71
N ALA A 113 -12.15 8.57 -10.73
CA ALA A 113 -12.75 7.24 -10.62
C ALA A 113 -11.71 6.15 -10.31
N THR A 114 -10.53 6.21 -10.94
CA THR A 114 -9.42 5.27 -10.70
C THR A 114 -8.84 5.47 -9.30
N LEU A 115 -8.60 6.72 -8.89
CA LEU A 115 -8.08 7.04 -7.56
C LEU A 115 -9.07 6.65 -6.45
N ALA A 116 -10.37 6.83 -6.71
CA ALA A 116 -11.43 6.35 -5.83
C ALA A 116 -11.46 4.82 -5.78
N GLY A 117 -11.25 4.12 -6.89
CA GLY A 117 -11.10 2.66 -6.90
C GLY A 117 -9.95 2.17 -6.02
N TRP A 118 -8.81 2.86 -6.04
CA TRP A 118 -7.71 2.55 -5.12
C TRP A 118 -8.08 2.85 -3.67
N ALA A 119 -8.79 3.94 -3.39
CA ALA A 119 -9.28 4.19 -2.05
C ALA A 119 -10.28 3.14 -1.57
N ALA A 120 -11.20 2.70 -2.43
CA ALA A 120 -12.12 1.60 -2.15
C ALA A 120 -11.37 0.29 -1.85
N ALA A 121 -10.20 0.07 -2.47
CA ALA A 121 -9.32 -1.06 -2.19
C ALA A 121 -8.50 -0.90 -0.88
N GLY A 122 -8.74 0.13 -0.06
CA GLY A 122 -8.08 0.30 1.23
C GLY A 122 -6.76 1.08 1.18
N TYR A 123 -6.70 2.16 0.41
CA TYR A 123 -5.57 3.08 0.35
C TYR A 123 -6.01 4.52 0.66
N VAL A 124 -5.19 5.30 1.37
CA VAL A 124 -5.34 6.75 1.33
C VAL A 124 -4.58 7.27 0.11
N VAL A 125 -5.26 7.91 -0.83
CA VAL A 125 -4.66 8.39 -2.07
C VAL A 125 -4.60 9.92 -2.06
N ALA A 126 -3.38 10.48 -2.05
CA ALA A 126 -3.16 11.92 -2.15
C ALA A 126 -2.73 12.29 -3.57
N ALA A 127 -3.52 13.14 -4.23
CA ALA A 127 -3.31 13.53 -5.62
C ALA A 127 -3.24 15.07 -5.74
N PRO A 128 -2.04 15.66 -5.70
CA PRO A 128 -1.87 17.10 -5.89
C PRO A 128 -2.11 17.53 -7.35
N SER A 129 -2.65 18.73 -7.52
CA SER A 129 -2.55 19.50 -8.76
C SER A 129 -1.28 20.34 -8.73
N TYR A 130 -0.33 20.07 -9.64
CA TYR A 130 0.93 20.80 -9.71
C TYR A 130 0.76 22.17 -10.38
N PRO A 131 1.16 23.28 -9.73
CA PRO A 131 0.63 24.63 -9.97
C PRO A 131 0.72 25.13 -11.42
N TYR A 132 1.80 24.80 -12.11
CA TYR A 132 2.05 25.32 -13.46
C TYR A 132 1.95 24.23 -14.55
N THR A 133 1.48 23.05 -14.20
CA THR A 133 1.43 21.91 -15.14
C THR A 133 0.12 21.14 -15.08
N HIS A 134 -0.81 21.49 -14.17
CA HIS A 134 -2.15 20.93 -14.14
C HIS A 134 -3.04 21.53 -15.23
N GLU A 135 -4.02 20.75 -15.69
CA GLU A 135 -4.93 21.07 -16.80
C GLU A 135 -5.57 22.47 -16.72
N PHE A 136 -5.98 22.88 -15.51
CA PHE A 136 -6.73 24.11 -15.27
C PHE A 136 -5.85 25.34 -14.96
N THR A 137 -4.53 25.24 -15.08
CA THR A 137 -3.66 26.39 -14.78
C THR A 137 -3.75 27.45 -15.86
N ARG A 138 -3.79 28.73 -15.45
CA ARG A 138 -3.74 29.87 -16.39
C ARG A 138 -2.32 30.27 -16.76
N ASP A 139 -1.33 29.75 -16.04
CA ASP A 139 0.10 30.06 -16.20
C ASP A 139 0.87 28.75 -16.41
N TYR A 140 0.66 28.14 -17.58
CA TYR A 140 1.25 26.84 -17.89
C TYR A 140 2.75 26.99 -18.21
N ARG A 141 3.58 26.23 -17.49
CA ARG A 141 5.04 26.24 -17.62
C ARG A 141 5.55 24.81 -17.67
N ARG A 142 5.79 24.30 -18.88
CA ARG A 142 6.26 22.91 -19.07
C ARG A 142 7.51 22.58 -18.26
N TRP A 143 8.46 23.52 -18.17
CA TRP A 143 9.74 23.36 -17.48
C TRP A 143 9.61 23.26 -15.96
N ASP A 144 8.45 23.62 -15.38
CA ASP A 144 8.21 23.51 -13.95
C ASP A 144 8.13 22.07 -13.44
N ILE A 145 8.04 21.09 -14.35
CA ILE A 145 8.20 19.65 -14.08
C ILE A 145 9.38 19.34 -13.13
N VAL A 146 10.50 20.07 -13.23
CA VAL A 146 11.69 19.86 -12.40
C VAL A 146 11.42 20.05 -10.89
N ASN A 147 10.39 20.82 -10.55
CA ASN A 147 10.00 21.12 -9.17
C ASN A 147 8.99 20.11 -8.59
N GLN A 148 8.35 19.31 -9.45
CA GLN A 148 7.27 18.40 -9.02
C GLN A 148 7.74 17.32 -8.02
N PRO A 149 8.94 16.71 -8.11
CA PRO A 149 9.41 15.79 -7.08
C PRO A 149 9.44 16.40 -5.67
N ASP A 150 9.81 17.67 -5.54
CA ASP A 150 9.81 18.35 -4.23
C ASP A 150 8.41 18.71 -3.76
N ASP A 151 7.50 19.05 -4.68
CA ASP A 151 6.09 19.22 -4.37
C ASP A 151 5.47 17.92 -3.86
N ALA A 152 5.75 16.81 -4.54
CA ALA A 152 5.33 15.47 -4.17
C ALA A 152 5.84 15.07 -2.77
N ARG A 153 7.14 15.30 -2.48
CA ARG A 153 7.71 15.11 -1.13
C ARG A 153 7.00 15.96 -0.09
N TYR A 154 6.70 17.21 -0.42
CA TYR A 154 6.00 18.12 0.47
C TYR A 154 4.59 17.60 0.79
N VAL A 155 3.83 17.15 -0.22
CA VAL A 155 2.50 16.57 -0.02
C VAL A 155 2.56 15.33 0.87
N ILE A 156 3.50 14.41 0.64
CA ILE A 156 3.72 13.24 1.51
C ILE A 156 3.95 13.72 2.96
N LYS A 157 4.89 14.64 3.19
CA LYS A 157 5.15 15.20 4.54
C LYS A 157 3.91 15.82 5.18
N ARG A 158 3.06 16.49 4.40
CA ARG A 158 1.79 17.07 4.89
C ARG A 158 0.79 15.98 5.26
N MET A 159 0.64 14.92 4.47
CA MET A 159 -0.22 13.78 4.80
C MET A 159 0.23 13.09 6.09
N LEU A 160 1.53 12.88 6.26
CA LEU A 160 2.09 12.32 7.50
C LEU A 160 1.83 13.21 8.72
N ARG A 161 1.85 14.54 8.55
CA ARG A 161 1.49 15.47 9.63
C ARG A 161 0.01 15.37 9.98
N LEU A 162 -0.89 15.32 8.99
CA LEU A 162 -2.33 15.19 9.24
C LEU A 162 -2.65 13.91 10.01
N ALA A 163 -1.97 12.80 9.69
CA ALA A 163 -2.10 11.54 10.42
C ALA A 163 -1.78 11.64 11.92
N ALA A 164 -1.01 12.66 12.32
CA ALA A 164 -0.56 12.88 13.70
C ALA A 164 -1.25 14.08 14.39
N THR A 165 -2.14 14.81 13.70
CA THR A 165 -2.88 15.95 14.28
C THR A 165 -4.17 15.44 14.92
N PRO A 166 -4.35 15.50 16.27
CA PRO A 166 -5.48 14.85 16.95
C PRO A 166 -6.88 15.19 16.42
N ASP A 167 -7.10 16.45 16.02
CA ASP A 167 -8.42 16.92 15.56
C ASP A 167 -8.63 16.83 14.04
N ASP A 168 -7.65 16.30 13.29
CA ASP A 168 -7.84 16.09 11.86
C ASP A 168 -8.67 14.82 11.61
N PRO A 169 -9.64 14.84 10.68
CA PRO A 169 -10.42 13.64 10.37
C PRO A 169 -9.57 12.42 9.99
N LEU A 170 -8.38 12.59 9.41
CA LEU A 170 -7.48 11.49 9.03
C LEU A 170 -6.47 11.11 10.13
N ALA A 171 -6.57 11.69 11.32
CA ALA A 171 -5.74 11.35 12.47
C ALA A 171 -5.81 9.85 12.78
N GLY A 172 -4.66 9.19 12.85
CA GLY A 172 -4.61 7.76 13.15
C GLY A 172 -5.15 6.81 12.07
N HIS A 173 -5.59 7.32 10.90
CA HIS A 173 -6.13 6.52 9.79
C HIS A 173 -5.16 6.28 8.63
N ILE A 174 -4.01 6.95 8.63
CA ILE A 174 -2.95 6.75 7.63
C ILE A 174 -1.86 5.86 8.22
N ASP A 175 -1.53 4.79 7.52
CA ASP A 175 -0.33 4.03 7.80
C ASP A 175 0.90 4.78 7.29
N ILE A 176 1.57 5.45 8.22
CA ILE A 176 2.74 6.28 7.94
C ILE A 176 3.98 5.49 7.54
N ASN A 177 4.00 4.16 7.72
CA ASN A 177 5.16 3.31 7.45
C ASN A 177 5.10 2.62 6.08
N HIS A 178 3.95 2.69 5.40
CA HIS A 178 3.73 2.08 4.09
C HIS A 178 3.28 3.14 3.09
N ILE A 179 4.26 3.73 2.40
CA ILE A 179 4.03 4.78 1.41
C ILE A 179 4.42 4.28 0.01
N GLY A 180 3.53 4.47 -0.95
CA GLY A 180 3.79 4.27 -2.37
C GLY A 180 3.62 5.56 -3.17
N ALA A 181 4.17 5.57 -4.38
CA ALA A 181 3.95 6.65 -5.34
C ALA A 181 3.62 6.10 -6.73
N VAL A 182 2.60 6.64 -7.36
CA VAL A 182 2.16 6.27 -8.72
C VAL A 182 2.16 7.54 -9.57
N GLY A 183 2.67 7.46 -10.79
CA GLY A 183 2.71 8.63 -11.67
C GLY A 183 2.56 8.29 -13.13
N HIS A 184 1.76 9.08 -13.84
CA HIS A 184 1.57 8.97 -15.28
C HIS A 184 2.34 10.03 -16.05
N SER A 185 3.05 9.65 -17.11
CA SER A 185 3.78 10.56 -18.00
C SER A 185 4.79 11.42 -17.23
N ALA A 186 4.64 12.74 -17.21
CA ALA A 186 5.43 13.62 -16.34
C ALA A 186 5.24 13.34 -14.84
N GLY A 187 4.08 12.80 -14.43
CA GLY A 187 3.91 12.23 -13.11
C GLY A 187 4.82 11.03 -12.87
N GLY A 188 5.14 10.24 -13.89
CA GLY A 188 6.13 9.16 -13.82
C GLY A 188 7.56 9.69 -13.65
N TYR A 189 7.89 10.82 -14.29
CA TYR A 189 9.10 11.59 -13.99
C TYR A 189 9.12 12.00 -12.51
N THR A 190 8.03 12.57 -12.02
CA THR A 190 7.90 13.01 -10.63
C THR A 190 8.06 11.86 -9.64
N THR A 191 7.38 10.75 -9.87
CA THR A 191 7.50 9.51 -9.08
C THR A 191 8.94 9.01 -9.08
N SER A 192 9.59 8.93 -10.24
CA SER A 192 11.00 8.49 -10.30
C SER A 192 11.93 9.41 -9.51
N GLY A 193 11.67 10.72 -9.53
CA GLY A 193 12.42 11.74 -8.81
C GLY A 193 12.28 11.63 -7.29
N LEU A 194 11.29 10.90 -6.77
CA LEU A 194 11.17 10.63 -5.34
C LEU A 194 12.21 9.62 -4.84
N PHE A 195 12.66 8.69 -5.69
CA PHE A 195 13.52 7.56 -5.32
C PHE A 195 15.01 7.82 -5.54
N VAL A 196 15.47 9.02 -5.19
CA VAL A 196 16.89 9.40 -5.25
C VAL A 196 17.55 9.28 -3.87
N LYS A 197 18.87 9.50 -3.80
CA LYS A 197 19.64 9.44 -2.54
C LYS A 197 18.95 10.29 -1.46
N GLY A 198 18.76 9.70 -0.27
CA GLY A 198 18.16 10.38 0.88
C GLY A 198 16.63 10.40 0.89
N HIS A 199 15.96 9.64 0.02
CA HIS A 199 14.52 9.47 0.12
C HIS A 199 14.12 8.73 1.41
N ASP A 200 12.89 8.96 1.84
CA ASP A 200 12.32 8.40 3.07
C ASP A 200 12.22 6.86 2.96
N PRO A 201 12.78 6.06 3.88
CA PRO A 201 12.69 4.60 3.83
C PRO A 201 11.25 4.07 3.88
N ARG A 202 10.29 4.88 4.33
CA ARG A 202 8.86 4.54 4.34
C ARG A 202 8.23 4.61 2.94
N LEU A 203 8.90 5.24 1.96
CA LEU A 203 8.53 5.20 0.55
C LEU A 203 9.03 3.89 -0.07
N ARG A 204 8.19 2.86 -0.03
CA ARG A 204 8.55 1.46 -0.31
C ARG A 204 8.33 1.03 -1.75
N SER A 205 7.44 1.70 -2.49
CA SER A 205 7.12 1.29 -3.86
C SER A 205 6.77 2.45 -4.80
N GLY A 206 7.21 2.31 -6.05
CA GLY A 206 7.01 3.30 -7.12
C GLY A 206 6.42 2.68 -8.37
N VAL A 207 5.39 3.30 -8.95
CA VAL A 207 4.75 2.89 -10.19
C VAL A 207 4.87 4.00 -11.23
N ILE A 208 5.44 3.68 -12.39
CA ILE A 208 5.67 4.60 -13.51
C ILE A 208 4.81 4.15 -14.70
N LEU A 209 3.79 4.93 -15.02
CA LEU A 209 2.84 4.69 -16.11
C LEU A 209 3.22 5.59 -17.30
N SER A 210 3.70 5.03 -18.42
CA SER A 210 4.16 5.80 -19.60
C SER A 210 5.12 6.96 -19.27
N GLY A 211 6.00 6.77 -18.28
CA GLY A 211 6.89 7.82 -17.78
C GLY A 211 8.36 7.61 -18.15
N TRP A 212 9.19 8.55 -17.73
CA TRP A 212 10.64 8.47 -17.84
C TRP A 212 11.30 8.87 -16.52
N ARG A 213 12.63 8.73 -16.43
CA ARG A 213 13.38 9.04 -15.21
C ARG A 213 13.71 10.53 -15.10
N ALA A 214 13.54 11.10 -13.92
CA ALA A 214 14.06 12.41 -13.55
C ALA A 214 15.60 12.44 -13.42
N PRO A 215 16.25 13.61 -13.40
CA PRO A 215 17.65 13.72 -13.03
C PRO A 215 17.93 13.08 -11.66
N GLY A 216 19.13 12.54 -11.50
CA GLY A 216 19.54 11.80 -10.29
C GLY A 216 19.39 10.28 -10.43
N ALA A 217 20.31 9.55 -9.80
CA ALA A 217 20.28 8.09 -9.80
C ALA A 217 19.23 7.56 -8.83
N PHE A 218 18.59 6.43 -9.18
CA PHE A 218 17.86 5.64 -8.20
C PHE A 218 18.84 5.18 -7.12
N ALA A 219 18.61 5.60 -5.88
CA ALA A 219 19.53 5.37 -4.76
C ALA A 219 18.81 5.53 -3.42
N GLY A 220 19.42 5.03 -2.35
CA GLY A 220 18.85 5.04 -1.00
C GLY A 220 18.29 3.65 -0.61
N PRO A 221 17.37 3.61 0.38
CA PRO A 221 16.72 2.38 0.81
C PRO A 221 16.13 1.58 -0.36
N PRO A 222 16.13 0.24 -0.31
CA PRO A 222 15.49 -0.57 -1.33
C PRO A 222 14.00 -0.28 -1.48
N ALA A 223 13.56 -0.01 -2.70
CA ALA A 223 12.16 0.15 -3.07
C ALA A 223 11.79 -0.79 -4.22
N ARG A 224 10.53 -1.21 -4.30
CA ARG A 224 10.04 -2.02 -5.41
C ARG A 224 9.49 -1.11 -6.50
N MET A 225 9.82 -1.37 -7.76
CA MET A 225 9.40 -0.51 -8.88
C MET A 225 8.59 -1.27 -9.92
N LEU A 226 7.49 -0.68 -10.38
CA LEU A 226 6.69 -1.19 -11.49
C LEU A 226 6.64 -0.16 -12.61
N PHE A 227 6.85 -0.61 -13.84
CA PHE A 227 6.70 0.20 -15.05
C PHE A 227 5.58 -0.40 -15.90
N LEU A 228 4.69 0.45 -16.41
CA LEU A 228 3.72 0.08 -17.44
C LEU A 228 3.90 1.00 -18.64
N GLN A 229 3.95 0.41 -19.84
CA GLN A 229 4.18 1.16 -21.08
C GLN A 229 3.32 0.62 -22.21
N GLY A 230 2.57 1.51 -22.86
CA GLY A 230 1.86 1.23 -24.10
C GLY A 230 2.82 1.10 -25.29
N THR A 231 2.57 0.11 -26.16
CA THR A 231 3.31 -0.09 -27.42
C THR A 231 2.98 0.95 -28.48
N ALA A 232 1.78 1.53 -28.44
CA ALA A 232 1.31 2.56 -29.36
C ALA A 232 1.39 3.96 -28.74
N ASP A 233 2.29 4.19 -27.78
CA ASP A 233 2.49 5.49 -27.11
C ASP A 233 3.32 6.44 -28.01
N PRO A 234 2.71 7.51 -28.58
CA PRO A 234 3.43 8.43 -29.45
C PRO A 234 4.18 9.53 -28.67
N VAL A 235 3.99 9.61 -27.35
CA VAL A 235 4.47 10.73 -26.52
C VAL A 235 5.75 10.34 -25.79
N VAL A 236 5.75 9.18 -25.15
CA VAL A 236 6.91 8.63 -24.45
C VAL A 236 7.31 7.33 -25.14
N PRO A 237 8.32 7.38 -26.02
CA PRO A 237 8.83 6.18 -26.67
C PRO A 237 9.25 5.13 -25.64
N MET A 238 8.91 3.87 -25.90
CA MET A 238 9.22 2.77 -24.99
C MET A 238 10.70 2.70 -24.61
N ALA A 239 11.61 3.09 -25.50
CA ALA A 239 13.04 3.18 -25.23
C ALA A 239 13.38 4.09 -24.02
N LYS A 240 12.67 5.21 -23.84
CA LYS A 240 12.87 6.11 -22.68
C LYS A 240 12.43 5.46 -21.37
N SER A 241 11.29 4.79 -21.37
CA SER A 241 10.78 4.05 -20.23
C SER A 241 11.68 2.85 -19.88
N ARG A 242 12.17 2.10 -20.88
CA ARG A 242 13.15 1.02 -20.69
C ARG A 242 14.50 1.52 -20.17
N ALA A 243 14.98 2.67 -20.64
CA ALA A 243 16.21 3.28 -20.12
C ALA A 243 16.07 3.68 -18.65
N ALA A 244 14.88 4.14 -18.22
CA ALA A 244 14.59 4.39 -16.81
C ALA A 244 14.58 3.08 -16.00
N TYR A 245 13.88 2.06 -16.48
CA TYR A 245 13.82 0.73 -15.85
C TYR A 245 15.21 0.10 -15.66
N ALA A 246 16.08 0.18 -16.67
CA ALA A 246 17.43 -0.37 -16.61
C ALA A 246 18.26 0.22 -15.44
N ARG A 247 17.99 1.47 -15.06
CA ARG A 247 18.71 2.18 -13.98
C ARG A 247 18.23 1.88 -12.57
N VAL A 248 17.09 1.21 -12.40
CA VAL A 248 16.60 0.83 -11.06
C VAL A 248 17.47 -0.30 -10.48
N PRO A 249 18.10 -0.13 -9.31
CA PRO A 249 18.99 -1.14 -8.72
C PRO A 249 18.27 -2.17 -7.82
N TRP A 250 16.97 -1.99 -7.61
CA TRP A 250 16.14 -2.79 -6.70
C TRP A 250 15.17 -3.71 -7.47
N PRO A 251 14.37 -4.57 -6.79
CA PRO A 251 13.38 -5.40 -7.45
C PRO A 251 12.41 -4.57 -8.31
N LYS A 252 12.24 -4.98 -9.56
CA LYS A 252 11.55 -4.20 -10.57
C LYS A 252 10.83 -5.06 -11.61
N SER A 253 9.65 -4.62 -12.02
CA SER A 253 8.83 -5.26 -13.06
C SER A 253 8.50 -4.29 -14.18
N TYR A 254 8.35 -4.81 -15.40
CA TYR A 254 8.02 -4.03 -16.59
C TYR A 254 6.89 -4.71 -17.35
N VAL A 255 5.74 -4.04 -17.47
CA VAL A 255 4.56 -4.53 -18.18
C VAL A 255 4.41 -3.76 -19.48
N VAL A 256 4.31 -4.49 -20.58
CA VAL A 256 4.06 -3.94 -21.91
C VAL A 256 2.58 -4.11 -22.23
N LEU A 257 1.91 -3.01 -22.55
CA LEU A 257 0.50 -3.00 -22.95
C LEU A 257 0.40 -2.93 -24.48
N GLN A 258 -0.03 -4.04 -25.10
CA GLN A 258 -0.15 -4.17 -26.55
C GLN A 258 -1.27 -3.27 -27.10
N GLY A 259 -1.01 -2.50 -28.16
CA GLY A 259 -1.96 -1.57 -28.80
C GLY A 259 -2.39 -0.36 -27.95
N VAL A 260 -1.90 -0.24 -26.72
CA VAL A 260 -2.28 0.83 -25.79
C VAL A 260 -1.45 2.08 -26.08
N SER A 261 -2.12 3.24 -26.11
CA SER A 261 -1.52 4.56 -26.35
C SER A 261 -1.14 5.25 -25.05
N HIS A 262 -0.67 6.50 -25.11
CA HIS A 262 -0.06 7.19 -23.97
C HIS A 262 -0.93 7.28 -22.71
N ALA A 263 -2.25 7.44 -22.85
CA ALA A 263 -3.15 7.69 -21.71
C ALA A 263 -4.50 6.96 -21.81
N ASN A 264 -4.71 6.10 -22.82
CA ASN A 264 -5.97 5.36 -23.00
C ASN A 264 -6.06 4.10 -22.11
N TYR A 265 -5.56 4.21 -20.89
CA TYR A 265 -5.54 3.13 -19.91
C TYR A 265 -5.61 3.61 -18.47
N LEU A 266 -5.87 4.91 -18.24
CA LEU A 266 -5.89 5.52 -16.92
C LEU A 266 -7.28 5.57 -16.28
N ARG A 267 -8.34 5.37 -17.08
CA ARG A 267 -9.73 5.52 -16.65
C ARG A 267 -10.58 4.30 -17.04
N PRO A 268 -11.60 3.95 -16.23
CA PRO A 268 -12.57 2.93 -16.59
C PRO A 268 -13.12 3.10 -18.01
N GLY A 269 -13.31 1.98 -18.71
CA GLY A 269 -13.78 1.95 -20.09
C GLY A 269 -12.71 2.19 -21.16
N GLN A 270 -11.49 2.61 -20.80
CA GLN A 270 -10.40 2.74 -21.78
C GLN A 270 -9.69 1.41 -22.03
N LEU A 271 -9.16 1.23 -23.25
CA LEU A 271 -8.60 -0.01 -23.77
C LEU A 271 -7.66 -0.74 -22.79
N GLY A 272 -6.67 -0.03 -22.26
CA GLY A 272 -5.67 -0.64 -21.37
C GLY A 272 -6.05 -0.66 -19.89
N TYR A 273 -7.19 -0.08 -19.50
CA TYR A 273 -7.52 0.11 -18.08
C TYR A 273 -7.68 -1.22 -17.33
N ARG A 274 -8.36 -2.20 -17.96
CA ARG A 274 -8.57 -3.54 -17.37
C ARG A 274 -7.27 -4.33 -17.14
N LEU A 275 -6.17 -3.90 -17.76
CA LEU A 275 -4.84 -4.46 -17.51
C LEU A 275 -4.04 -3.61 -16.52
N MET A 276 -4.09 -2.28 -16.64
CA MET A 276 -3.36 -1.37 -15.77
C MET A 276 -3.84 -1.47 -14.32
N ASP A 277 -5.14 -1.31 -14.08
CA ASP A 277 -5.67 -1.12 -12.72
C ASP A 277 -5.43 -2.34 -11.82
N PRO A 278 -5.73 -3.59 -12.24
CA PRO A 278 -5.40 -4.77 -11.43
C PRO A 278 -3.90 -4.99 -11.25
N ALA A 279 -3.07 -4.62 -12.23
CA ALA A 279 -1.62 -4.74 -12.11
C ALA A 279 -1.05 -3.77 -11.07
N VAL A 280 -1.53 -2.52 -11.06
CA VAL A 280 -1.16 -1.52 -10.06
C VAL A 280 -1.64 -1.94 -8.68
N LEU A 281 -2.91 -2.34 -8.52
CA LEU A 281 -3.46 -2.76 -7.22
C LEU A 281 -2.75 -3.99 -6.67
N ARG A 282 -2.49 -5.01 -7.50
CA ARG A 282 -1.73 -6.19 -7.09
C ARG A 282 -0.35 -5.82 -6.58
N PHE A 283 0.37 -5.00 -7.35
CA PHE A 283 1.69 -4.53 -6.96
C PHE A 283 1.65 -3.71 -5.65
N LEU A 284 0.69 -2.81 -5.48
CA LEU A 284 0.56 -2.05 -4.25
C LEU A 284 0.23 -2.97 -3.06
N ASN A 285 -0.63 -3.98 -3.23
CA ASN A 285 -0.96 -4.94 -2.17
C ASN A 285 0.28 -5.73 -1.74
N GLU A 286 1.01 -6.29 -2.70
CA GLU A 286 2.25 -7.04 -2.43
C GLU A 286 3.30 -6.18 -1.71
N THR A 287 3.40 -4.89 -2.06
CA THR A 287 4.50 -4.02 -1.61
C THR A 287 4.19 -3.21 -0.35
N LEU A 288 2.92 -2.90 -0.10
CA LEU A 288 2.48 -2.05 1.01
C LEU A 288 1.62 -2.77 2.04
N LYS A 289 1.00 -3.91 1.70
CA LYS A 289 0.15 -4.70 2.62
C LYS A 289 0.70 -6.09 2.92
N GLY A 290 1.59 -6.62 2.06
CA GLY A 290 2.36 -7.84 2.33
C GLY A 290 1.67 -9.16 1.97
N PHE A 291 0.67 -9.14 1.07
CA PHE A 291 0.01 -10.34 0.55
C PHE A 291 -0.41 -10.16 -0.92
#